data_AF-A0A504JHP0-F1
#
_entry.id   AF-A0A504JHP0-F1
#
_cell.length_a   1.000
_cell.length_b   1.000
_cell.length_c   1.000
_cell.angle_alpha   90.00
_cell.angle_beta   90.00
_cell.angle_gamma   90.00
#
_symmetry.space_group_name_H-M   'P 1'
#
loop_
_entity.id
_entity.type
_entity.pdbx_description
1 polymer ?
#
loop_
_entity_poly.entity_id
_entity_poly.type
_entity_poly.pdbx_seq_one_letter_code
_entity_poly.pdbx_strand_id
1 'polypeptide(L)'
;MMRPIRYPKNWEDLSLTTIAERLQAIDQELQQTTDRELVLKNYGFENENHYKELNASVKREDLQPVDGISLEIWVQAFVSSLKNEDINQALRITKKDRAGWEKINQEWSTRMATDSSMIILGAYTKAMGDTVSSAVKTNPSETISFEKYVEIKIAIDVLNAQGKDRQEILNYFGIAILQWLDTTIFWKKEIRENKEKYEALYEQYEEQYKMKYEAGDSNADIIF
;
A
#
# COMPACT_ATOMS: atom_id res chain seq x y z
N MET A 1 -21.30 0.50 -6.30
CA MET A 1 -20.21 1.50 -6.21
C MET A 1 -19.83 1.60 -4.72
N MET A 2 -18.70 1.04 -4.30
CA MET A 2 -18.28 1.07 -2.89
C MET A 2 -17.77 2.46 -2.51
N ARG A 3 -18.10 2.91 -1.30
CA ARG A 3 -17.66 4.20 -0.78
C ARG A 3 -16.31 4.02 -0.08
N PRO A 4 -15.31 4.89 -0.33
CA PRO A 4 -14.06 4.87 0.43
C PRO A 4 -14.33 5.08 1.92
N ILE A 5 -13.45 4.54 2.78
CA ILE A 5 -13.49 4.81 4.21
C ILE A 5 -13.45 6.32 4.41
N ARG A 6 -14.45 6.83 5.13
CA ARG A 6 -14.47 8.23 5.57
C ARG A 6 -13.82 8.29 6.94
N TYR A 7 -12.83 9.15 7.06
CA TYR A 7 -12.16 9.41 8.32
C TYR A 7 -12.82 10.61 9.01
N PRO A 8 -12.86 10.61 10.35
CA PRO A 8 -13.18 11.78 11.14
C PRO A 8 -12.17 12.89 10.86
N LYS A 9 -12.57 14.13 11.13
CA LYS A 9 -11.70 15.28 10.92
C LYS A 9 -10.38 15.11 11.69
N ASN A 10 -9.25 15.27 10.99
CA ASN A 10 -7.87 15.12 11.50
C ASN A 10 -7.45 13.68 11.83
N TRP A 11 -8.11 12.68 11.26
CA TRP A 11 -7.73 11.26 11.39
C TRP A 11 -7.11 10.69 10.11
N GLU A 12 -7.06 11.47 9.04
CA GLU A 12 -6.61 11.06 7.72
C GLU A 12 -5.15 10.55 7.74
N ASP A 13 -4.34 11.11 8.63
CA ASP A 13 -2.92 10.79 8.76
C ASP A 13 -2.60 9.73 9.83
N LEU A 14 -3.60 9.27 10.61
CA LEU A 14 -3.39 8.30 11.67
C LEU A 14 -3.19 6.88 11.12
N SER A 15 -2.34 6.08 11.78
CA SER A 15 -2.21 4.64 11.48
C SER A 15 -3.50 3.89 11.83
N LEU A 16 -3.75 2.73 11.20
CA LEU A 16 -4.91 1.90 11.55
C LEU A 16 -4.87 1.47 13.01
N THR A 17 -3.69 1.15 13.54
CA THR A 17 -3.51 0.83 14.96
C THR A 17 -3.97 1.99 15.86
N THR A 18 -3.53 3.22 15.57
CA THR A 18 -3.96 4.41 16.34
C THR A 18 -5.47 4.66 16.22
N ILE A 19 -6.02 4.44 15.03
CA ILE A 19 -7.47 4.58 14.79
C ILE A 19 -8.25 3.53 15.60
N ALA A 20 -7.79 2.28 15.63
CA ALA A 20 -8.42 1.21 16.40
C ALA A 20 -8.39 1.49 17.91
N GLU A 21 -7.26 1.96 18.44
CA GLU A 21 -7.14 2.37 19.85
C GLU A 21 -8.10 3.52 20.20
N ARG A 22 -8.19 4.55 19.34
CA ARG A 22 -9.12 5.66 19.55
C ARG A 22 -10.57 5.20 19.48
N LEU A 23 -10.92 4.30 18.56
CA LEU A 23 -12.27 3.74 18.48
C LEU A 23 -12.62 2.91 19.72
N GLN A 24 -11.66 2.21 20.31
CA GLN A 24 -11.85 1.50 21.58
C GLN A 24 -12.10 2.48 22.74
N ALA A 25 -11.38 3.60 22.80
CA ALA A 25 -11.63 4.66 23.79
C ALA A 25 -13.03 5.27 23.62
N ILE A 26 -13.45 5.52 22.38
CA ILE A 26 -14.80 6.00 22.07
C ILE A 26 -15.85 4.95 22.48
N ASP A 27 -15.62 3.66 22.21
CA ASP A 27 -16.51 2.57 22.65
C ASP A 27 -16.72 2.61 24.17
N GLN A 28 -15.66 2.88 24.96
CA GLN A 28 -15.75 3.01 26.43
C GLN A 28 -16.52 4.25 26.87
N GLU A 29 -16.27 5.41 26.24
CA GLU A 29 -16.96 6.67 26.57
C GLU A 29 -18.46 6.58 26.21
N LEU A 30 -18.79 5.96 25.08
CA LEU A 30 -20.15 5.72 24.61
C LEU A 30 -20.96 4.80 25.54
N GLN A 31 -20.31 3.96 26.35
CA GLN A 31 -20.97 3.14 27.38
C GLN A 31 -21.33 3.93 28.64
N GLN A 32 -20.68 5.07 28.87
CA GLN A 32 -20.81 5.86 30.09
C GLN A 32 -21.67 7.12 29.91
N THR A 33 -22.02 7.47 28.66
CA THR A 33 -22.83 8.66 28.35
C THR A 33 -24.24 8.31 27.90
N THR A 34 -25.18 9.24 28.15
CA THR A 34 -26.50 9.25 27.50
C THR A 34 -26.51 10.10 26.24
N ASP A 35 -25.54 11.01 26.07
CA ASP A 35 -25.41 11.89 24.90
C ASP A 35 -24.30 11.39 23.98
N ARG A 36 -24.66 10.38 23.17
CA ARG A 36 -23.74 9.72 22.23
C ARG A 36 -23.31 10.65 21.08
N GLU A 37 -24.20 11.54 20.66
CA GLU A 37 -23.95 12.43 19.53
C GLU A 37 -22.87 13.47 19.87
N LEU A 38 -22.92 14.03 21.09
CA LEU A 38 -21.88 14.94 21.57
C LEU A 38 -20.50 14.28 21.61
N VAL A 39 -20.41 13.05 22.14
CA VAL A 39 -19.15 12.29 22.16
C VAL A 39 -18.62 12.13 20.74
N LEU A 40 -19.41 11.58 19.82
CA LEU A 40 -18.98 11.37 18.44
C LEU A 40 -18.54 12.66 17.74
N LYS A 41 -19.24 13.77 17.98
CA LYS A 41 -18.89 15.08 17.43
C LYS A 41 -17.56 15.59 17.98
N ASN A 42 -17.25 15.36 19.26
CA ASN A 42 -15.96 15.74 19.86
C ASN A 42 -14.77 15.02 19.21
N TYR A 43 -14.99 13.80 18.71
CA TYR A 43 -13.97 13.05 17.95
C TYR A 43 -13.99 13.35 16.44
N GLY A 44 -14.85 14.26 15.98
CA GLY A 44 -14.90 14.71 14.59
C GLY A 44 -15.74 13.82 13.67
N PHE A 45 -16.58 12.94 14.21
CA PHE A 45 -17.54 12.17 13.41
C PHE A 45 -18.73 13.05 13.02
N GLU A 46 -19.24 12.81 11.81
CA GLU A 46 -20.43 13.54 11.29
C GLU A 46 -21.73 13.06 11.95
N ASN A 47 -21.81 11.76 12.23
CA ASN A 47 -22.97 11.09 12.82
C ASN A 47 -22.60 9.67 13.25
N GLU A 48 -23.55 8.95 13.85
CA GLU A 48 -23.36 7.57 14.31
C GLU A 48 -23.08 6.57 13.17
N ASN A 49 -23.59 6.82 11.96
CA ASN A 49 -23.33 5.94 10.82
C ASN A 49 -21.88 6.06 10.35
N HIS A 50 -21.33 7.28 10.27
CA HIS A 50 -19.90 7.50 9.98
C HIS A 50 -19.02 6.73 11.00
N TYR A 51 -19.37 6.80 12.28
CA TYR A 51 -18.69 6.02 13.32
C TYR A 51 -18.79 4.50 13.10
N LYS A 52 -20.00 3.98 12.88
CA LYS A 52 -20.23 2.54 12.66
C LYS A 52 -19.49 2.02 11.43
N GLU A 53 -19.50 2.77 10.34
CA GLU A 53 -18.81 2.43 9.09
C GLU A 53 -17.30 2.32 9.30
N LEU A 54 -16.67 3.31 9.95
CA LEU A 54 -15.24 3.26 10.25
C LEU A 54 -14.91 2.14 11.25
N ASN A 55 -15.69 2.01 12.33
CA ASN A 55 -15.46 1.00 13.37
C ASN A 55 -15.56 -0.42 12.79
N ALA A 56 -16.54 -0.68 11.93
CA ALA A 56 -16.66 -1.94 11.22
C ALA A 56 -15.48 -2.17 10.26
N SER A 57 -15.05 -1.12 9.57
CA SER A 57 -13.95 -1.21 8.60
C SER A 57 -12.61 -1.59 9.26
N VAL A 58 -12.30 -1.04 10.43
CA VAL A 58 -11.04 -1.38 11.13
C VAL A 58 -11.09 -2.70 11.90
N LYS A 59 -12.30 -3.18 12.24
CA LYS A 59 -12.52 -4.47 12.94
C LYS A 59 -12.61 -5.66 11.99
N ARG A 60 -12.36 -5.46 10.69
CA ARG A 60 -12.35 -6.56 9.74
C ARG A 60 -11.31 -7.60 10.12
N GLU A 61 -11.68 -8.86 9.92
CA GLU A 61 -10.83 -10.02 10.21
C GLU A 61 -9.52 -9.99 9.40
N ASP A 62 -9.61 -9.58 8.14
CA ASP A 62 -8.48 -9.48 7.22
C ASP A 62 -7.56 -8.27 7.49
N LEU A 63 -7.93 -7.37 8.40
CA LEU A 63 -7.04 -6.33 8.94
C LEU A 63 -6.47 -6.69 10.33
N GLN A 64 -6.90 -7.80 10.94
CA GLN A 64 -6.34 -8.22 12.23
C GLN A 64 -4.87 -8.65 12.08
N PRO A 65 -4.04 -8.42 13.10
CA PRO A 65 -2.65 -8.83 13.10
C PRO A 65 -2.46 -10.32 12.80
N VAL A 66 -1.50 -10.64 11.94
CA VAL A 66 -1.11 -12.02 11.63
C VAL A 66 -0.03 -12.43 12.61
N ASP A 67 -0.34 -13.38 13.50
CA ASP A 67 0.61 -13.87 14.51
C ASP A 67 1.23 -12.73 15.36
N GLY A 68 0.38 -11.76 15.71
CA GLY A 68 0.75 -10.56 16.49
C GLY A 68 1.41 -9.43 15.68
N ILE A 69 1.57 -9.58 14.37
CA ILE A 69 2.17 -8.57 13.50
C ILE A 69 1.09 -7.82 12.73
N SER A 70 0.93 -6.52 13.04
CA SER A 70 0.00 -5.65 12.31
C SER A 70 0.48 -5.37 10.89
N LEU A 71 -0.40 -4.85 10.04
CA LEU A 71 -0.07 -4.45 8.67
C LEU A 71 1.10 -3.45 8.66
N GLU A 72 1.10 -2.47 9.56
CA GLU A 72 2.14 -1.44 9.62
C GLU A 72 3.50 -2.02 10.02
N ILE A 73 3.54 -2.92 11.02
CA ILE A 73 4.79 -3.58 11.42
C ILE A 73 5.30 -4.47 10.29
N TRP A 74 4.41 -5.19 9.61
CA TRP A 74 4.78 -6.02 8.46
C TRP A 74 5.33 -5.15 7.31
N VAL A 75 4.68 -4.03 6.98
CA VAL A 75 5.18 -3.09 5.95
C VAL A 75 6.55 -2.53 6.33
N GLN A 76 6.74 -2.11 7.58
CA GLN A 76 8.03 -1.64 8.07
C GLN A 76 9.13 -2.70 7.92
N ALA A 77 8.84 -3.94 8.30
CA ALA A 77 9.74 -5.08 8.16
C ALA A 77 10.04 -5.40 6.69
N PHE A 78 9.02 -5.43 5.85
CA PHE A 78 9.12 -5.66 4.42
C PHE A 78 10.04 -4.63 3.76
N VAL A 79 9.75 -3.33 3.93
CA VAL A 79 10.58 -2.24 3.39
C VAL A 79 12.02 -2.30 3.88
N SER A 80 12.22 -2.61 5.17
CA SER A 80 13.56 -2.73 5.75
C SER A 80 14.36 -3.90 5.16
N SER A 81 13.68 -5.01 4.82
CA SER A 81 14.31 -6.15 4.15
C SER A 81 14.75 -5.81 2.73
N LEU A 82 13.97 -4.98 2.03
CA LEU A 82 14.28 -4.55 0.66
C LEU A 82 15.47 -3.57 0.61
N LYS A 83 15.59 -2.67 1.59
CA LYS A 83 16.61 -1.60 1.58
C LYS A 83 18.05 -2.10 1.49
N ASN A 84 18.34 -3.28 2.06
CA ASN A 84 19.69 -3.85 2.11
C ASN A 84 19.72 -5.29 1.58
N GLU A 85 18.65 -5.76 0.94
CA GLU A 85 18.46 -7.17 0.60
C GLU A 85 18.70 -8.11 1.81
N ASP A 86 18.42 -7.62 3.02
CA ASP A 86 18.74 -8.29 4.28
C ASP A 86 17.46 -8.67 5.02
N ILE A 87 17.03 -9.92 4.83
CA ILE A 87 15.90 -10.50 5.55
C ILE A 87 16.06 -10.41 7.07
N ASN A 88 17.29 -10.36 7.61
CA ASN A 88 17.51 -10.27 9.06
C ASN A 88 16.95 -8.96 9.65
N GLN A 89 16.79 -7.91 8.85
CA GLN A 89 16.09 -6.70 9.30
C GLN A 89 14.61 -6.99 9.58
N ALA A 90 13.93 -7.70 8.68
CA ALA A 90 12.54 -8.10 8.89
C ALA A 90 12.41 -9.03 10.11
N LEU A 91 13.33 -9.99 10.27
CA LEU A 91 13.35 -10.89 11.44
C LEU A 91 13.53 -10.12 12.76
N ARG A 92 14.41 -9.11 12.78
CA ARG A 92 14.62 -8.24 13.96
C ARG A 92 13.38 -7.42 14.31
N ILE A 93 12.74 -6.81 13.32
CA ILE A 93 11.55 -5.97 13.52
C ILE A 93 10.38 -6.81 14.02
N THR A 94 10.13 -7.94 13.36
CA THR A 94 8.99 -8.82 13.69
C THR A 94 9.25 -9.72 14.91
N LYS A 95 10.53 -9.88 15.31
CA LYS A 95 10.97 -10.85 16.31
C LYS A 95 10.54 -12.29 15.97
N LYS A 96 10.50 -12.61 14.68
CA LYS A 96 10.17 -13.94 14.15
C LYS A 96 11.42 -14.61 13.58
N ASP A 97 11.36 -15.92 13.46
CA ASP A 97 12.33 -16.68 12.66
C ASP A 97 11.94 -16.64 11.16
N ARG A 98 12.74 -17.29 10.32
CA ARG A 98 12.53 -17.28 8.86
C ARG A 98 11.18 -17.89 8.47
N ALA A 99 10.77 -18.97 9.13
CA ALA A 99 9.50 -19.63 8.85
C ALA A 99 8.31 -18.75 9.27
N GLY A 100 8.40 -18.11 10.43
CA GLY A 100 7.41 -17.15 10.91
C GLY A 100 7.28 -15.95 9.99
N TRP A 101 8.39 -15.38 9.52
CA TRP A 101 8.38 -14.31 8.53
C TRP A 101 7.71 -14.73 7.22
N GLU A 102 8.07 -15.87 6.66
CA GLU A 102 7.49 -16.35 5.40
C GLU A 102 5.97 -16.51 5.51
N LYS A 103 5.50 -17.10 6.61
CA LYS A 103 4.07 -17.25 6.89
C LYS A 103 3.36 -15.90 6.94
N ILE A 104 3.90 -14.93 7.66
CA ILE A 104 3.31 -13.58 7.79
C ILE A 104 3.30 -12.86 6.44
N ASN A 105 4.41 -12.96 5.71
CA ASN A 105 4.57 -12.33 4.41
C ASN A 105 3.58 -12.91 3.38
N GLN A 106 3.43 -14.24 3.36
CA GLN A 106 2.47 -14.93 2.50
C GLN A 106 1.03 -14.55 2.84
N GLU A 107 0.68 -14.50 4.13
CA GLU A 107 -0.69 -14.17 4.56
C GLU A 107 -1.07 -12.72 4.17
N TRP A 108 -0.21 -11.74 4.47
CA TRP A 108 -0.47 -10.35 4.07
C TRP A 108 -0.51 -10.18 2.55
N SER A 109 0.38 -10.85 1.82
CA SER A 109 0.36 -10.86 0.35
C SER A 109 -0.94 -11.44 -0.20
N THR A 110 -1.42 -12.54 0.38
CA THR A 110 -2.68 -13.19 0.00
C THR A 110 -3.85 -12.27 0.26
N ARG A 111 -3.95 -11.67 1.45
CA ARG A 111 -5.02 -10.73 1.81
C ARG A 111 -5.09 -9.55 0.86
N MET A 112 -3.96 -8.93 0.54
CA MET A 112 -3.89 -7.86 -0.45
C MET A 112 -4.34 -8.31 -1.84
N ALA A 113 -3.91 -9.50 -2.30
CA ALA A 113 -4.28 -10.02 -3.60
C ALA A 113 -5.79 -10.32 -3.71
N THR A 114 -6.42 -10.69 -2.60
CA THR A 114 -7.87 -10.97 -2.53
C THR A 114 -8.72 -9.77 -2.12
N ASP A 115 -8.12 -8.60 -1.86
CA ASP A 115 -8.84 -7.42 -1.38
C ASP A 115 -9.71 -6.79 -2.46
N SER A 116 -10.94 -7.26 -2.60
CA SER A 116 -11.94 -6.68 -3.51
C SER A 116 -12.53 -5.36 -3.01
N SER A 117 -12.21 -4.95 -1.78
CA SER A 117 -12.82 -3.79 -1.13
C SER A 117 -11.93 -2.54 -1.16
N MET A 118 -10.68 -2.67 -1.59
CA MET A 118 -9.64 -1.63 -1.59
C MET A 118 -9.25 -1.10 -0.21
N ILE A 119 -9.78 -1.67 0.88
CA ILE A 119 -9.53 -1.24 2.25
C ILE A 119 -8.15 -1.67 2.71
N ILE A 120 -7.77 -2.93 2.48
CA ILE A 120 -6.43 -3.44 2.81
C ILE A 120 -5.40 -2.75 1.92
N LEU A 121 -5.69 -2.60 0.64
CA LEU A 121 -4.83 -1.89 -0.29
C LEU A 121 -4.63 -0.42 0.11
N GLY A 122 -5.70 0.25 0.56
CA GLY A 122 -5.65 1.63 1.05
C GLY A 122 -4.77 1.75 2.30
N ALA A 123 -4.99 0.87 3.29
CA ALA A 123 -4.20 0.82 4.51
C ALA A 123 -2.72 0.50 4.23
N TYR A 124 -2.45 -0.44 3.34
CA TYR A 124 -1.11 -0.80 2.90
C TYR A 124 -0.41 0.37 2.21
N THR A 125 -1.10 1.03 1.28
CA THR A 125 -0.55 2.19 0.55
C THR A 125 -0.18 3.31 1.53
N LYS A 126 -1.02 3.55 2.55
CA LYS A 126 -0.73 4.52 3.61
C LYS A 126 0.49 4.10 4.43
N ALA A 127 0.49 2.88 4.98
CA ALA A 127 1.61 2.38 5.79
C ALA A 127 2.94 2.39 5.00
N MET A 128 2.87 2.07 3.71
CA MET A 128 4.02 2.11 2.79
C MET A 128 4.50 3.54 2.59
N GLY A 129 3.60 4.50 2.36
CA GLY A 129 3.95 5.92 2.25
C GLY A 129 4.63 6.45 3.51
N ASP A 130 4.03 6.21 4.68
CA ASP A 130 4.59 6.64 5.97
C ASP A 130 6.01 6.07 6.20
N THR A 131 6.22 4.80 5.79
CA THR A 131 7.52 4.12 5.93
C THR A 131 8.54 4.59 4.90
N VAL A 132 8.17 4.70 3.62
CA VAL A 132 9.06 5.05 2.50
C VAL A 132 9.43 6.53 2.55
N SER A 133 8.49 7.44 2.79
CA SER A 133 8.79 8.87 2.93
C SER A 133 9.70 9.17 4.12
N SER A 134 9.67 8.33 5.17
CA SER A 134 10.64 8.39 6.27
C SER A 134 12.03 7.87 5.88
N ALA A 135 12.12 6.99 4.88
CA ALA A 135 13.34 6.32 4.45
C ALA A 135 14.05 6.99 3.26
N VAL A 136 13.32 7.79 2.46
CA VAL A 136 13.77 8.38 1.19
C VAL A 136 13.58 9.91 1.25
N LYS A 137 14.63 10.69 0.94
CA LYS A 137 14.62 12.16 0.92
C LYS A 137 14.59 12.75 -0.51
N THR A 138 13.97 12.08 -1.46
CA THR A 138 13.95 12.52 -2.86
C THR A 138 12.53 12.83 -3.30
N ASN A 139 12.34 13.88 -4.12
CA ASN A 139 11.07 14.15 -4.77
C ASN A 139 10.87 13.18 -5.94
N PRO A 140 9.90 12.25 -5.90
CA PRO A 140 9.72 11.24 -6.95
C PRO A 140 9.38 11.86 -8.32
N SER A 141 8.69 13.01 -8.35
CA SER A 141 8.32 13.73 -9.57
C SER A 141 9.51 14.28 -10.37
N GLU A 142 10.66 14.47 -9.72
CA GLU A 142 11.90 14.93 -10.37
C GLU A 142 12.70 13.76 -10.97
N THR A 143 12.35 12.51 -10.64
CA THR A 143 13.21 11.36 -10.96
C THR A 143 12.63 10.42 -12.02
N ILE A 144 11.31 10.26 -12.13
CA ILE A 144 10.67 9.35 -13.11
C ILE A 144 9.45 10.02 -13.74
N SER A 145 9.45 10.19 -15.07
CA SER A 145 8.32 10.73 -15.84
C SER A 145 7.10 9.80 -15.85
N PHE A 146 5.91 10.32 -16.17
CA PHE A 146 4.69 9.52 -16.23
C PHE A 146 4.80 8.37 -17.22
N GLU A 147 5.26 8.64 -18.45
CA GLU A 147 5.52 7.63 -19.47
C GLU A 147 6.46 6.54 -18.96
N LYS A 148 7.58 6.93 -18.33
CA LYS A 148 8.56 5.98 -17.79
C LYS A 148 7.98 5.15 -16.65
N TYR A 149 7.16 5.75 -15.79
CA TYR A 149 6.41 5.04 -14.76
C TYR A 149 5.50 3.97 -15.37
N VAL A 150 4.73 4.30 -16.42
CA VAL A 150 3.86 3.32 -17.10
C VAL A 150 4.70 2.22 -17.74
N GLU A 151 5.82 2.56 -18.41
CA GLU A 151 6.72 1.56 -18.99
C GLU A 151 7.20 0.53 -17.96
N ILE A 152 7.73 1.01 -16.83
CA ILE A 152 8.28 0.15 -15.78
C ILE A 152 7.17 -0.69 -15.16
N LYS A 153 5.99 -0.10 -14.91
CA LYS A 153 4.84 -0.83 -14.37
C LYS A 153 4.45 -1.99 -15.28
N ILE A 154 4.31 -1.73 -16.58
CA ILE A 154 3.92 -2.76 -17.55
C ILE A 154 5.03 -3.80 -17.74
N ALA A 155 6.29 -3.39 -17.74
CA ALA A 155 7.41 -4.33 -17.76
C ALA A 155 7.38 -5.27 -16.54
N ILE A 156 7.14 -4.74 -15.33
CA ILE A 156 6.98 -5.53 -14.11
C ILE A 156 5.81 -6.50 -14.23
N ASP A 157 4.65 -6.05 -14.70
CA ASP A 157 3.45 -6.88 -14.80
C ASP A 157 3.65 -8.04 -15.81
N VAL A 158 4.18 -7.73 -17.01
CA VAL A 158 4.39 -8.72 -18.08
C VAL A 158 5.55 -9.66 -17.76
N LEU A 159 6.72 -9.14 -17.37
CA LEU A 159 7.92 -9.96 -17.18
C LEU A 159 7.83 -10.81 -15.90
N ASN A 160 7.17 -10.34 -14.83
CA ASN A 160 6.91 -11.20 -13.66
C ASN A 160 5.98 -12.37 -14.02
N ALA A 161 4.98 -12.16 -14.88
CA ALA A 161 4.12 -13.25 -15.37
C ALA A 161 4.91 -14.30 -16.19
N GLN A 162 6.03 -13.89 -16.79
CA GLN A 162 7.02 -14.75 -17.45
C GLN A 162 8.08 -15.34 -16.48
N GLY A 163 7.93 -15.11 -15.16
CA GLY A 163 8.82 -15.65 -14.14
C GLY A 163 10.12 -14.87 -13.92
N LYS A 164 10.26 -13.67 -14.47
CA LYS A 164 11.39 -12.77 -14.17
C LYS A 164 11.26 -12.20 -12.76
N ASP A 165 12.40 -11.97 -12.12
CA ASP A 165 12.40 -11.37 -10.78
C ASP A 165 12.19 -9.85 -10.86
N ARG A 166 11.41 -9.32 -9.91
CA ARG A 166 11.09 -7.89 -9.87
C ARG A 166 12.32 -7.02 -9.67
N GLN A 167 13.26 -7.44 -8.84
CA GLN A 167 14.49 -6.68 -8.57
C GLN A 167 15.36 -6.64 -9.83
N GLU A 168 15.46 -7.75 -10.57
CA GLU A 168 16.16 -7.78 -11.87
C GLU A 168 15.54 -6.81 -12.88
N ILE A 169 14.21 -6.78 -13.00
CA ILE A 169 13.50 -5.84 -13.89
C ILE A 169 13.77 -4.39 -13.47
N LEU A 170 13.71 -4.08 -12.17
CA LEU A 170 13.98 -2.73 -11.68
C LEU A 170 15.44 -2.30 -11.90
N ASN A 171 16.39 -3.23 -11.74
CA ASN A 171 17.81 -3.02 -12.02
C ASN A 171 18.03 -2.71 -13.52
N TYR A 172 17.31 -3.37 -14.43
CA TYR A 172 17.36 -3.06 -15.87
C TYR A 172 16.98 -1.59 -16.17
N PHE A 173 16.05 -1.02 -15.40
CA PHE A 173 15.69 0.39 -15.51
C PHE A 173 16.58 1.34 -14.70
N GLY A 174 17.59 0.82 -14.00
CA GLY A 174 18.48 1.62 -13.14
C GLY A 174 17.77 2.23 -11.94
N ILE A 175 16.71 1.59 -11.42
CA ILE A 175 15.88 2.11 -10.34
C ILE A 175 15.96 1.20 -9.12
N ALA A 176 16.23 1.80 -7.96
CA ALA A 176 16.17 1.07 -6.70
C ALA A 176 14.72 0.77 -6.29
N ILE A 177 14.47 -0.36 -5.63
CA ILE A 177 13.12 -0.76 -5.24
C ILE A 177 12.41 0.26 -4.33
N LEU A 178 13.13 0.92 -3.44
CA LEU A 178 12.55 1.97 -2.59
C LEU A 178 12.13 3.20 -3.40
N GLN A 179 12.93 3.59 -4.39
CA GLN A 179 12.61 4.67 -5.31
C GLN A 179 11.38 4.29 -6.16
N TRP A 180 11.28 3.03 -6.60
CA TRP A 180 10.10 2.53 -7.32
C TRP A 180 8.83 2.57 -6.47
N LEU A 181 8.90 2.16 -5.19
CA LEU A 181 7.77 2.22 -4.27
C LEU A 181 7.27 3.66 -4.07
N ASP A 182 8.19 4.60 -3.83
CA ASP A 182 7.87 6.03 -3.69
C ASP A 182 7.24 6.61 -4.97
N THR A 183 7.83 6.29 -6.12
CA THR A 183 7.33 6.68 -7.46
C THR A 183 5.92 6.14 -7.72
N THR A 184 5.67 4.90 -7.32
CA THR A 184 4.34 4.27 -7.46
C THR A 184 3.30 4.99 -6.60
N ILE A 185 3.65 5.36 -5.36
CA ILE A 185 2.75 6.10 -4.46
C ILE A 185 2.42 7.47 -5.05
N PHE A 186 3.45 8.20 -5.49
CA PHE A 186 3.30 9.50 -6.12
C PHE A 186 2.38 9.44 -7.35
N TRP A 187 2.68 8.58 -8.33
CA TRP A 187 1.88 8.53 -9.56
C TRP A 187 0.47 8.00 -9.32
N LYS A 188 0.26 7.05 -8.38
CA LYS A 188 -1.11 6.64 -7.99
C LYS A 188 -1.92 7.78 -7.41
N LYS A 189 -1.30 8.73 -6.71
CA LYS A 189 -1.95 9.95 -6.21
C LYS A 189 -2.24 10.90 -7.36
N GLU A 190 -1.24 11.22 -8.18
CA GLU A 190 -1.37 12.15 -9.31
C GLU A 190 -2.44 11.72 -10.32
N ILE A 191 -2.50 10.43 -10.68
CA ILE A 191 -3.52 9.87 -11.58
C ILE A 191 -4.92 10.03 -10.99
N ARG A 192 -5.06 9.82 -9.68
CA ARG A 192 -6.36 9.93 -9.00
C ARG A 192 -6.84 11.37 -8.97
N GLU A 193 -5.95 12.31 -8.67
CA GLU A 193 -6.26 13.74 -8.55
C GLU A 193 -6.44 14.41 -9.93
N ASN A 194 -5.78 13.90 -10.97
CA ASN A 194 -5.80 14.47 -12.32
C ASN A 194 -6.27 13.44 -13.36
N LYS A 195 -7.36 12.72 -13.07
CA LYS A 195 -7.83 11.58 -13.86
C LYS A 195 -7.99 11.92 -15.35
N GLU A 196 -8.66 13.03 -15.66
CA GLU A 196 -8.93 13.47 -17.04
C GLU A 196 -7.65 13.66 -17.88
N LYS A 197 -6.54 14.03 -17.23
CA LYS A 197 -5.24 14.22 -17.90
C LYS A 197 -4.55 12.90 -18.18
N TYR A 198 -4.56 11.98 -17.21
CA TYR A 198 -3.71 10.80 -17.24
C TYR A 198 -4.40 9.53 -17.75
N GLU A 199 -5.74 9.45 -17.75
CA GLU A 199 -6.48 8.24 -18.16
C GLU A 199 -6.17 7.86 -19.62
N ALA A 200 -6.36 8.78 -20.58
CA ALA A 200 -6.09 8.50 -21.99
C ALA A 200 -4.59 8.23 -22.27
N LEU A 201 -3.69 8.94 -21.59
CA LEU A 201 -2.24 8.72 -21.73
C LEU A 201 -1.84 7.35 -21.17
N TYR A 202 -2.45 6.93 -20.06
CA TYR A 202 -2.20 5.63 -19.47
C TYR A 202 -2.60 4.52 -20.44
N GLU A 203 -3.81 4.58 -21.02
CA GLU A 203 -4.28 3.60 -22.01
C GLU A 203 -3.34 3.49 -23.22
N GLN A 204 -2.92 4.64 -23.76
CA GLN A 204 -1.98 4.69 -24.89
C GLN A 204 -0.64 4.03 -24.55
N TYR A 205 -0.03 4.39 -23.42
CA TYR A 205 1.27 3.84 -23.02
C TYR A 205 1.16 2.37 -22.60
N GLU A 206 0.07 1.97 -21.97
CA GLU A 206 -0.19 0.58 -21.59
C GLU A 206 -0.22 -0.32 -22.82
N GLU A 207 -0.97 0.05 -23.86
CA GLU A 207 -1.00 -0.72 -25.12
C GLU A 207 0.40 -0.81 -25.74
N GLN A 208 1.09 0.32 -25.88
CA GLN A 208 2.44 0.38 -26.47
C GLN A 208 3.44 -0.52 -25.74
N TYR A 209 3.52 -0.43 -24.40
CA TYR A 209 4.51 -1.17 -23.64
C TYR A 209 4.12 -2.62 -23.41
N LYS A 210 2.82 -2.93 -23.36
CA LYS A 210 2.36 -4.31 -23.31
C LYS A 210 2.79 -5.04 -24.58
N MET A 211 2.57 -4.44 -25.75
CA MET A 211 3.08 -4.99 -27.02
C MET A 211 4.60 -5.18 -27.01
N LYS A 212 5.37 -4.20 -26.51
CA LYS A 212 6.84 -4.29 -26.42
C LYS A 212 7.30 -5.50 -25.60
N TYR A 213 6.75 -5.68 -24.40
CA TYR A 213 7.22 -6.71 -23.46
C TYR A 213 6.58 -8.08 -23.70
N GLU A 214 5.39 -8.16 -24.32
CA GLU A 214 4.80 -9.42 -24.79
C GLU A 214 5.50 -9.93 -26.06
N ALA A 215 5.87 -9.05 -27.00
CA ALA A 215 6.61 -9.44 -28.20
C ALA A 215 8.05 -9.90 -27.88
N GLY A 216 8.62 -9.50 -26.73
CA GLY A 216 9.93 -9.93 -26.25
C GLY A 216 10.04 -11.43 -25.90
N ASP A 217 8.93 -12.18 -25.92
CA ASP A 217 8.89 -13.64 -25.70
C ASP A 217 9.45 -14.45 -26.89
N SER A 218 9.87 -13.80 -27.99
CA SER A 218 10.71 -14.43 -29.01
C SER A 218 12.17 -14.57 -28.54
N ASN A 219 12.39 -15.30 -27.46
CA ASN A 219 13.58 -16.08 -27.10
C ASN A 219 15.01 -15.45 -27.10
N ALA A 220 15.23 -14.13 -27.22
CA ALA A 220 16.63 -13.62 -27.19
C ALA A 220 16.88 -12.15 -26.78
N ASP A 221 15.91 -11.23 -26.79
CA ASP A 221 16.28 -9.80 -26.88
C ASP A 221 16.22 -8.98 -25.58
N ILE A 222 15.77 -9.56 -24.47
CA ILE A 222 15.95 -8.94 -23.13
C ILE A 222 17.04 -9.73 -22.40
N ILE A 223 18.30 -9.43 -22.75
CA ILE A 223 19.47 -9.94 -22.04
C ILE A 223 19.67 -9.09 -20.79
N PHE A 224 19.58 -9.73 -19.62
CA PHE A 224 19.90 -9.16 -18.31
C PHE A 224 21.41 -9.19 -18.06
#